data_AF-A0A6G8BT80-F1
#
_entry.id   AF-A0A6G8BT80-F1
#
_cell.length_a   1.000
_cell.length_b   1.000
_cell.length_c   1.000
_cell.angle_alpha   90.00
_cell.angle_beta   90.00
_cell.angle_gamma   90.00
#
_symmetry.space_group_name_H-M   'P 1'
#
loop_
_entity.id
_entity.type
_entity.pdbx_description
1 polymer ?
#
loop_
_entity_poly.entity_id
_entity_poly.type
_entity_poly.pdbx_seq_one_letter_code
_entity_poly.pdbx_strand_id
1 'polypeptide(L)'
;MKRSGFKRPKRPERAPIVHKPLAVQVMYAVIADQVSAAPKLTPVRSEAYRRAVAGLPCVICGVPGFSQAAHANTGKGMGMKACDLTLFPACCDRPGIQGCHARLDQGALCPKAVRRELESVWAADTQRKIKAMGQWPANLPYPHDSNE
;
A
#
# COMPACT_ATOMS: atom_id res chain seq x y z
N MET A 1 17.77 -17.45 32.77
CA MET A 1 17.53 -16.12 33.38
C MET A 1 16.13 -15.63 32.98
N LYS A 2 15.18 -15.53 33.92
CA LYS A 2 13.84 -14.97 33.66
C LYS A 2 13.94 -13.45 33.69
N ARG A 3 13.63 -12.78 32.57
CA ARG A 3 13.59 -11.31 32.50
C ARG A 3 12.33 -10.83 33.22
N SER A 4 12.46 -9.89 34.14
CA SER A 4 11.30 -9.27 34.80
C SER A 4 10.50 -8.46 33.77
N GLY A 5 9.17 -8.47 33.90
CA GLY A 5 8.28 -7.70 33.04
C GLY A 5 8.49 -6.19 33.24
N PHE A 6 8.33 -5.42 32.16
CA PHE A 6 8.43 -3.97 32.19
C PHE A 6 7.36 -3.38 33.13
N LYS A 7 7.76 -2.74 34.24
CA LYS A 7 6.83 -2.08 35.16
C LYS A 7 6.20 -0.87 34.46
N ARG A 8 4.90 -0.95 34.15
CA ARG A 8 4.14 0.21 33.65
C ARG A 8 4.08 1.29 34.75
N PRO A 9 4.50 2.53 34.48
CA PRO A 9 4.31 3.62 35.43
C PRO A 9 2.82 3.91 35.60
N LYS A 10 2.40 4.26 36.82
CA LYS A 10 1.02 4.68 37.11
C LYS A 10 0.78 6.00 36.39
N ARG A 11 -0.10 5.98 35.39
CA ARG A 11 -0.46 7.19 34.64
C ARG A 11 -1.12 8.17 35.61
N PRO A 12 -0.69 9.44 35.67
CA PRO A 12 -1.41 10.44 36.45
C PRO A 12 -2.84 10.58 35.92
N GLU A 13 -3.76 10.86 36.83
CA GLU A 13 -5.15 11.15 36.46
C GLU A 13 -5.17 12.38 35.57
N ARG A 14 -5.84 12.28 34.41
CA ARG A 14 -5.95 13.42 33.50
C ARG A 14 -6.93 14.40 34.10
N ALA A 15 -6.50 15.65 34.29
CA ALA A 15 -7.42 16.73 34.62
C ALA A 15 -8.54 16.79 33.56
N PRO A 16 -9.79 17.07 33.98
CA PRO A 16 -10.89 17.24 33.04
C PRO A 16 -10.58 18.40 32.08
N ILE A 17 -10.80 18.17 30.79
CA ILE A 17 -10.64 19.21 29.78
C ILE A 17 -11.79 20.20 29.96
N VAL A 18 -11.48 21.44 30.36
CA VAL A 18 -12.46 22.52 30.38
C VAL A 18 -12.62 23.02 28.94
N HIS A 19 -13.71 22.59 28.28
CA HIS A 19 -14.05 23.07 26.95
C HIS A 19 -14.46 24.54 27.03
N LYS A 20 -13.73 25.42 26.34
CA LYS A 20 -14.14 26.82 26.16
C LYS A 20 -15.12 26.91 24.98
N PRO A 21 -16.23 27.65 25.11
CA PRO A 21 -17.09 27.91 23.97
C PRO A 21 -16.32 28.67 22.90
N LEU A 22 -16.64 28.40 21.63
CA LEU A 22 -16.10 29.16 20.50
C LEU A 22 -16.56 30.61 20.62
N ALA A 23 -15.59 31.53 20.68
CA ALA A 23 -15.87 32.98 20.73
C ALA A 23 -16.23 33.57 19.36
N VAL A 24 -16.08 32.79 18.29
CA VAL A 24 -16.32 33.21 16.90
C VAL A 24 -17.20 32.18 16.22
N GLN A 25 -18.16 32.66 15.44
CA GLN A 25 -19.04 31.83 14.63
C GLN A 25 -18.23 31.16 13.52
N VAL A 26 -18.22 29.83 13.49
CA VAL A 26 -17.51 29.07 12.45
C VAL A 26 -18.43 28.92 11.26
N MET A 27 -18.02 29.39 10.08
CA MET A 27 -18.69 29.03 8.84
C MET A 27 -18.37 27.57 8.51
N TYR A 28 -19.34 26.69 8.71
CA TYR A 28 -19.27 25.33 8.20
C TYR A 28 -19.63 25.33 6.70
N ALA A 29 -18.98 24.47 5.93
CA ALA A 29 -19.45 24.18 4.58
C ALA A 29 -20.85 23.54 4.68
N VAL A 30 -21.87 24.22 4.15
CA VAL A 30 -23.22 23.66 4.03
C VAL A 30 -23.18 22.70 2.85
N ILE A 31 -23.01 21.42 3.14
CA ILE A 31 -23.22 20.35 2.15
C ILE A 31 -24.73 20.17 2.04
N ALA A 32 -25.32 20.69 0.95
CA ALA A 32 -26.75 20.59 0.67
C ALA A 32 -27.18 19.18 0.22
N ASP A 33 -26.21 18.32 -0.09
CA ASP A 33 -26.44 17.00 -0.65
C ASP A 33 -26.64 15.94 0.45
N GLN A 34 -27.50 14.95 0.18
CA GLN A 34 -27.76 13.85 1.12
C GLN A 34 -26.50 12.96 1.23
N VAL A 35 -25.83 12.98 2.39
CA VAL A 35 -24.65 12.14 2.64
C VAL A 35 -25.09 10.71 2.92
N SER A 36 -24.86 9.81 1.97
CA SER A 36 -25.07 8.36 2.16
C SER A 36 -23.75 7.65 2.48
N ALA A 37 -23.81 6.65 3.37
CA ALA A 37 -22.65 5.82 3.67
C ALA A 37 -22.34 4.90 2.47
N ALA A 38 -21.25 5.17 1.76
CA ALA A 38 -20.74 4.28 0.72
C ALA A 38 -19.90 3.16 1.36
N PRO A 39 -20.12 1.87 1.00
CA PRO A 39 -19.30 0.78 1.49
C PRO A 39 -17.86 0.92 0.99
N LYS A 40 -16.90 0.67 1.87
CA LYS A 40 -15.49 0.64 1.49
C LYS A 40 -15.22 -0.56 0.61
N LEU A 41 -14.57 -0.35 -0.54
CA LEU A 41 -14.14 -1.44 -1.41
C LEU A 41 -13.22 -2.40 -0.65
N THR A 42 -13.56 -3.69 -0.69
CA THR A 42 -12.73 -4.74 -0.09
C THR A 42 -11.52 -4.99 -0.98
N PRO A 43 -10.28 -4.78 -0.49
CA PRO A 43 -9.10 -5.02 -1.30
C PRO A 43 -8.93 -6.51 -1.58
N VAL A 44 -8.60 -6.85 -2.82
CA VAL A 44 -8.27 -8.23 -3.22
C VAL A 44 -6.96 -8.66 -2.55
N ARG A 45 -6.93 -9.90 -2.04
CA ARG A 45 -5.75 -10.48 -1.37
C ARG A 45 -5.49 -11.88 -1.90
N SER A 46 -4.28 -12.15 -2.37
CA SER A 46 -3.87 -13.46 -2.89
C SER A 46 -2.40 -13.72 -2.57
N GLU A 47 -2.14 -14.76 -1.78
CA GLU A 47 -0.78 -15.19 -1.49
C GLU A 47 -0.09 -15.78 -2.73
N ALA A 48 -0.82 -16.58 -3.51
CA ALA A 48 -0.30 -17.13 -4.77
C ALA A 48 0.16 -16.02 -5.71
N TYR A 49 -0.63 -14.95 -5.85
CA TYR A 49 -0.25 -13.79 -6.65
C TYR A 49 0.98 -13.09 -6.08
N ARG A 50 1.03 -12.83 -4.77
CA ARG A 50 2.20 -12.21 -4.12
C ARG A 50 3.50 -13.01 -4.36
N ARG A 51 3.44 -14.33 -4.30
CA ARG A 51 4.60 -15.19 -4.58
C ARG A 51 5.00 -15.13 -6.05
N ALA A 52 4.04 -15.16 -6.98
CA ALA A 52 4.32 -15.01 -8.41
C ALA A 52 4.98 -13.65 -8.71
N VAL A 53 4.46 -12.55 -8.14
CA VAL A 53 5.07 -11.22 -8.26
C VAL A 53 6.50 -11.22 -7.71
N ALA A 54 6.73 -11.73 -6.50
CA ALA A 54 8.07 -11.75 -5.90
C ALA A 54 9.08 -12.62 -6.67
N GLY A 55 8.61 -13.58 -7.48
CA GLY A 55 9.46 -14.40 -8.34
C GLY A 55 10.01 -13.68 -9.58
N LEU A 56 9.45 -12.53 -9.95
CA LEU A 56 9.89 -11.76 -11.12
C LEU A 56 11.13 -10.89 -10.82
N PRO A 57 11.96 -10.56 -11.83
CA PRO A 57 13.02 -9.55 -11.66
C PRO A 57 12.45 -8.19 -11.27
N CYS A 58 13.25 -7.39 -10.56
CA CYS A 58 12.85 -6.05 -10.13
C CYS A 58 12.47 -5.19 -11.33
N VAL A 59 11.27 -4.62 -11.32
CA VAL A 59 10.79 -3.79 -12.45
C VAL A 59 11.57 -2.47 -12.59
N ILE A 60 12.25 -2.03 -11.53
CA ILE A 60 12.95 -0.74 -11.48
C ILE A 60 14.42 -0.89 -11.92
N CYS A 61 15.13 -1.92 -11.45
CA CYS A 61 16.57 -2.09 -11.74
C CYS A 61 16.92 -3.40 -12.44
N GLY A 62 15.95 -4.27 -12.72
CA GLY A 62 16.14 -5.52 -13.44
C GLY A 62 16.79 -6.66 -12.64
N VAL A 63 17.22 -6.44 -11.40
CA VAL A 63 17.91 -7.49 -10.63
C VAL A 63 16.99 -8.71 -10.38
N PRO A 64 17.40 -9.93 -10.77
CA PRO A 64 16.63 -11.15 -10.52
C PRO A 64 16.88 -11.69 -9.10
N GLY A 65 15.94 -12.48 -8.57
CA GLY A 65 16.12 -13.25 -7.34
C GLY A 65 16.04 -12.46 -6.01
N PHE A 66 15.96 -11.13 -6.05
CA PHE A 66 15.88 -10.28 -4.85
C PHE A 66 14.56 -9.51 -4.72
N SER A 67 13.58 -9.79 -5.58
CA SER A 67 12.30 -9.06 -5.59
C SER A 67 11.40 -9.44 -4.42
N GLN A 68 10.65 -8.45 -3.97
CA GLN A 68 9.49 -8.61 -3.11
C GLN A 68 8.25 -8.10 -3.85
N ALA A 69 7.07 -8.54 -3.41
CA ALA A 69 5.80 -7.98 -3.84
C ALA A 69 5.60 -6.61 -3.18
N ALA A 70 5.83 -5.54 -3.94
CA ALA A 70 5.68 -4.16 -3.48
C ALA A 70 4.31 -3.61 -3.87
N HIS A 71 3.59 -3.00 -2.91
CA HIS A 71 2.35 -2.28 -3.19
C HIS A 71 2.65 -0.88 -3.70
N ALA A 72 1.86 -0.42 -4.67
CA ALA A 72 1.85 0.99 -5.06
C ALA A 72 1.63 1.91 -3.85
N ASN A 73 2.34 3.04 -3.82
CA ASN A 73 2.16 4.07 -2.81
C ASN A 73 0.97 4.99 -3.14
N THR A 74 0.38 4.81 -4.31
CA THR A 74 -0.87 5.45 -4.72
C THR A 74 -2.06 4.71 -4.16
N GLY A 75 -3.04 5.44 -3.60
CA GLY A 75 -4.24 4.83 -3.04
C GLY A 75 -4.05 4.12 -1.68
N LYS A 76 -2.82 4.03 -1.16
CA LYS A 76 -2.58 3.57 0.22
C LYS A 76 -2.83 4.73 1.20
N GLY A 77 -3.62 4.46 2.24
CA GLY A 77 -3.89 5.37 3.36
C GLY A 77 -3.52 4.72 4.68
N MET A 78 -3.26 5.52 5.73
CA MET A 78 -2.96 4.99 7.06
C MET A 78 -4.11 4.11 7.55
N GLY A 79 -3.83 2.85 7.87
CA GLY A 79 -4.86 1.86 8.27
C GLY A 79 -5.67 1.25 7.12
N MET A 80 -5.36 1.55 5.86
CA MET A 80 -5.99 0.91 4.69
C MET A 80 -5.12 -0.25 4.18
N LYS A 81 -5.72 -1.44 4.07
CA LYS A 81 -5.07 -2.58 3.43
C LYS A 81 -5.00 -2.34 1.92
N ALA A 82 -3.80 -2.41 1.35
CA ALA A 82 -3.59 -2.28 -0.08
C ALA A 82 -4.07 -3.53 -0.85
N CYS A 83 -4.55 -3.31 -2.07
CA CYS A 83 -5.02 -4.35 -2.98
C CYS A 83 -3.84 -5.09 -3.60
N ASP A 84 -3.86 -6.42 -3.61
CA ASP A 84 -2.79 -7.21 -4.21
C ASP A 84 -2.74 -7.05 -5.74
N LEU A 85 -3.83 -6.67 -6.40
CA LEU A 85 -3.82 -6.42 -7.85
C LEU A 85 -2.88 -5.27 -8.26
N THR A 86 -2.55 -4.35 -7.37
CA THR A 86 -1.64 -3.23 -7.66
C THR A 86 -0.18 -3.52 -7.30
N LEU A 87 0.17 -4.80 -7.11
CA LEU A 87 1.53 -5.22 -6.80
C LEU A 87 2.45 -5.23 -8.04
N PHE A 88 3.72 -4.94 -7.81
CA PHE A 88 4.81 -5.10 -8.78
C PHE A 88 6.09 -5.61 -8.07
N PRO A 89 7.04 -6.23 -8.80
CA PRO A 89 8.29 -6.72 -8.22
C PRO A 89 9.27 -5.57 -7.97
N ALA A 90 9.69 -5.37 -6.73
CA ALA A 90 10.76 -4.44 -6.39
C ALA A 90 11.79 -5.10 -5.48
N CYS A 91 13.08 -4.90 -5.74
CA CYS A 91 14.13 -5.58 -4.98
C CYS A 91 14.26 -5.07 -3.55
N CYS A 92 14.51 -6.00 -2.62
CA CYS A 92 14.82 -5.71 -1.23
C CYS A 92 16.24 -5.15 -1.05
N ASP A 93 16.52 -4.70 0.17
CA ASP A 93 17.85 -4.30 0.60
C ASP A 93 18.80 -5.51 0.60
N ARG A 94 20.05 -5.28 0.23
CA ARG A 94 21.17 -6.23 0.26
C ARG A 94 22.33 -5.62 1.05
N PRO A 95 23.30 -6.41 1.54
CA PRO A 95 24.48 -5.86 2.19
C PRO A 95 25.15 -4.77 1.33
N GLY A 96 25.20 -3.54 1.87
CA GLY A 96 25.77 -2.38 1.18
C GLY A 96 24.93 -1.77 0.06
N ILE A 97 23.73 -2.27 -0.24
CA ILE A 97 22.89 -1.78 -1.34
C ILE A 97 21.45 -1.61 -0.87
N GLN A 98 20.98 -0.37 -0.84
CA GLN A 98 19.56 -0.08 -0.61
C GLN A 98 18.73 -0.53 -1.83
N GLY A 99 17.70 -1.33 -1.57
CA GLY A 99 16.79 -1.89 -2.56
C GLY A 99 15.85 -0.85 -3.16
N CYS A 100 15.37 -1.14 -4.37
CA CYS A 100 14.39 -0.28 -5.03
C CYS A 100 13.07 -0.21 -4.25
N HIS A 101 12.69 -1.27 -3.53
CA HIS A 101 11.48 -1.27 -2.72
C HIS A 101 11.54 -0.18 -1.62
N ALA A 102 12.60 -0.17 -0.81
CA ALA A 102 12.79 0.81 0.25
C ALA A 102 12.93 2.25 -0.31
N ARG A 103 13.67 2.41 -1.40
CA ARG A 103 13.84 3.72 -2.06
C ARG A 103 12.52 4.26 -2.62
N LEU A 104 11.65 3.40 -3.15
CA LEU A 104 10.34 3.80 -3.65
C LEU A 104 9.43 4.26 -2.50
N ASP A 105 9.41 3.52 -1.39
CA ASP A 105 8.63 3.86 -0.19
C ASP A 105 9.03 5.21 0.42
N GLN A 106 10.32 5.53 0.38
CA GLN A 106 10.87 6.79 0.85
C GLN A 106 10.70 7.94 -0.17
N GLY A 107 10.20 7.66 -1.37
CA GLY A 107 10.09 8.67 -2.44
C GLY A 107 11.44 9.09 -3.02
N ALA A 108 12.48 8.29 -2.86
CA ALA A 108 13.86 8.60 -3.25
C ALA A 108 14.19 8.26 -4.72
N LEU A 109 13.23 7.72 -5.49
CA LEU A 109 13.43 7.32 -6.89
C LEU A 109 12.98 8.39 -7.89
N CYS A 110 11.82 9.00 -7.67
CA CYS A 110 11.24 9.99 -8.57
C CYS A 110 10.21 10.87 -7.85
N PRO A 111 9.85 12.03 -8.41
CA PRO A 111 8.78 12.87 -7.88
C PRO A 111 7.45 12.12 -7.77
N LYS A 112 6.61 12.53 -6.81
CA LYS A 112 5.33 11.87 -6.50
C LYS A 112 4.39 11.73 -7.71
N ALA A 113 4.35 12.71 -8.60
CA ALA A 113 3.52 12.67 -9.81
C ALA A 113 3.98 11.56 -10.76
N VAL A 114 5.26 11.57 -11.12
CA VAL A 114 5.90 10.53 -11.95
C VAL A 114 5.72 9.14 -11.34
N ARG A 115 5.89 9.02 -10.01
CA ARG A 115 5.69 7.75 -9.31
C ARG A 115 4.28 7.20 -9.48
N ARG A 116 3.24 8.04 -9.44
CA ARG A 116 1.84 7.60 -9.60
C ARG A 116 1.57 7.02 -10.97
N GLU A 117 2.19 7.58 -12.00
CA GLU A 117 2.10 7.07 -13.37
C GLU A 117 2.84 5.74 -13.49
N LEU A 118 4.10 5.69 -13.04
CA LEU A 118 4.95 4.50 -13.13
C LEU A 118 4.39 3.30 -12.37
N GLU A 119 3.87 3.49 -11.14
CA GLU A 119 3.32 2.40 -10.32
C GLU A 119 2.16 1.68 -11.05
N SER A 120 1.31 2.43 -11.75
CA SER A 120 0.20 1.85 -12.51
C SER A 120 0.69 1.02 -13.71
N VAL A 121 1.71 1.53 -14.41
CA VAL A 121 2.32 0.86 -15.56
C VAL A 121 3.02 -0.42 -15.11
N TRP A 122 3.79 -0.37 -14.00
CA TRP A 122 4.47 -1.53 -13.44
C TRP A 122 3.50 -2.61 -12.97
N ALA A 123 2.39 -2.23 -12.34
CA ALA A 123 1.37 -3.17 -11.93
C ALA A 123 0.73 -3.86 -13.14
N ALA A 124 0.31 -3.11 -14.16
CA ALA A 124 -0.28 -3.67 -15.38
C ALA A 124 0.72 -4.58 -16.12
N ASP A 125 1.99 -4.20 -16.20
CA ASP A 125 3.02 -5.02 -16.82
C ASP A 125 3.28 -6.33 -16.06
N THR A 126 3.30 -6.24 -14.73
CA THR A 126 3.41 -7.41 -13.84
C THR A 126 2.24 -8.37 -14.04
N GLN A 127 1.02 -7.85 -14.13
CA GLN A 127 -0.17 -8.66 -14.36
C GLN A 127 -0.10 -9.40 -15.69
N ARG A 128 0.24 -8.69 -16.79
CA ARG A 128 0.42 -9.29 -18.11
C ARG A 128 1.49 -10.38 -18.11
N LYS A 129 2.64 -10.14 -17.46
CA LYS A 129 3.73 -11.13 -17.36
C LYS A 129 3.29 -12.39 -16.63
N ILE A 130 2.66 -12.25 -15.46
CA ILE A 130 2.18 -13.40 -14.67
C ILE A 130 1.13 -14.20 -15.45
N LYS A 131 0.22 -13.52 -16.15
CA LYS A 131 -0.77 -14.15 -17.03
C LYS A 131 -0.11 -14.90 -18.18
N ALA A 132 0.84 -14.27 -18.87
CA ALA A 132 1.57 -14.89 -19.99
C ALA A 132 2.40 -16.11 -19.56
N MET A 133 2.92 -16.11 -18.32
CA MET A 133 3.64 -17.24 -17.73
C MET A 133 2.72 -18.38 -17.26
N GLY A 134 1.39 -18.24 -17.39
CA GLY A 134 0.44 -19.22 -16.88
C GLY A 134 0.38 -19.30 -15.35
N GLN A 135 0.93 -18.30 -14.65
CA GLN A 135 1.01 -18.26 -13.17
C GLN A 135 -0.10 -17.43 -12.53
N TRP A 136 -1.07 -16.97 -13.33
CA TRP A 136 -2.22 -16.24 -12.80
C TRP A 136 -3.10 -17.15 -11.94
N PRO A 137 -3.39 -16.80 -10.67
CA PRO A 137 -4.21 -17.66 -9.81
C PRO A 137 -5.63 -17.81 -10.35
N ALA A 138 -6.16 -19.03 -10.36
CA ALA A 138 -7.48 -19.34 -10.92
C ALA A 138 -8.63 -18.53 -10.32
N ASN A 139 -8.58 -18.26 -9.01
CA ASN A 139 -9.64 -17.54 -8.28
C ASN A 139 -9.44 -16.03 -8.21
N LEU A 140 -8.56 -15.46 -9.05
CA LEU A 140 -8.26 -14.04 -9.06
C LEU A 140 -8.83 -13.39 -10.32
N PRO A 141 -9.70 -12.36 -10.22
CA PRO A 141 -10.22 -11.66 -11.39
C PRO A 141 -9.07 -10.99 -12.13
N TYR A 142 -8.97 -11.21 -13.44
CA TYR A 142 -7.95 -10.57 -14.27
C TYR A 142 -8.45 -9.18 -14.70
N PRO A 143 -7.77 -8.08 -14.31
CA PRO A 143 -8.29 -6.73 -14.51
C PRO A 143 -8.40 -6.27 -15.96
N HIS A 144 -7.81 -7.01 -16.90
CA HIS A 144 -7.76 -6.65 -18.31
C HIS A 144 -8.61 -7.55 -19.21
N ASP A 145 -9.30 -8.55 -18.66
CA ASP A 145 -10.32 -9.25 -19.44
C ASP A 145 -11.44 -8.22 -19.69
N SER A 146 -11.71 -7.93 -20.96
CA SER A 146 -12.90 -7.19 -21.36
C SER A 146 -14.11 -7.97 -20.87
N ASN A 147 -14.97 -7.33 -20.08
CA ASN A 147 -16.36 -7.78 -19.98
C ASN A 147 -16.92 -7.68 -21.40
N GLU A 148 -16.99 -8.81 -22.08
CA GLU A 148 -17.83 -9.02 -23.27
C GLU A 148 -19.19 -9.56 -22.80
#